data_AF-A0A1F8KZV8-F1
#
_entry.id   AF-A0A1F8KZV8-F1
#
_cell.length_a   1.000
_cell.length_b   1.000
_cell.length_c   1.000
_cell.angle_alpha   90.00
_cell.angle_beta   90.00
_cell.angle_gamma   90.00
#
_symmetry.space_group_name_H-M   'P 1'
#
loop_
_entity.id
_entity.type
_entity.pdbx_description
1 polymer ?
#
loop_
_entity_poly.entity_id
_entity_poly.type
_entity_poly.pdbx_seq_one_letter_code
_entity_poly.pdbx_strand_id
1 'polypeptide(L)' 'MGAGGHAAAILERSAPDGRLLGLDVDPAALEIAGRELARFGDRCVLVRSNFALCDVVAREHGFAPLDAVVLDLGLSSI' A
#
# COMPACT_ATOMS: atom_id res chain seq x y z
N MET A 1 5.42 -1.72 -3.73
CA MET A 1 4.13 -1.82 -4.44
C MET A 1 4.27 -1.33 -5.87
N GLY A 2 3.87 -2.13 -6.86
CA GLY A 2 3.78 -1.67 -8.26
C GLY A 2 2.55 -0.79 -8.53
N ALA A 3 1.91 -0.94 -9.69
CA ALA A 3 0.77 -0.13 -10.15
C ALA A 3 -0.55 -0.24 -9.33
N GLY A 4 -0.55 -0.90 -8.16
CA GLY A 4 -1.70 -0.92 -7.25
C GLY A 4 -2.77 -2.00 -7.49
N GLY A 5 -2.62 -2.89 -8.48
CA GLY A 5 -3.62 -3.93 -8.78
C GLY A 5 -3.95 -4.86 -7.60
N HIS A 6 -2.92 -5.40 -6.92
CA HIS A 6 -3.11 -6.21 -5.71
C HIS A 6 -3.75 -5.39 -4.58
N ALA A 7 -3.33 -4.13 -4.40
CA ALA A 7 -3.87 -3.25 -3.36
C ALA A 7 -5.35 -2.93 -3.58
N ALA A 8 -5.77 -2.69 -4.83
CA ALA A 8 -7.16 -2.46 -5.20
C ALA A 8 -8.03 -3.69 -4.85
N ALA A 9 -7.59 -4.90 -5.23
CA ALA A 9 -8.32 -6.12 -4.95
C ALA A 9 -8.46 -6.40 -3.43
N ILE A 10 -7.43 -6.06 -2.63
CA ILE A 10 -7.50 -6.15 -1.17
C ILE A 10 -8.51 -5.15 -0.61
N LEU A 11 -8.47 -3.89 -1.05
CA LEU A 11 -9.38 -2.84 -0.57
C LEU A 11 -10.84 -3.11 -0.96
N GLU A 12 -11.08 -3.69 -2.13
CA GLU A 12 -12.42 -4.12 -2.56
C GLU A 12 -12.98 -5.22 -1.66
N ARG A 13 -12.19 -6.26 -1.39
CA ARG A 13 -12.64 -7.44 -0.61
C ARG A 13 -12.69 -7.20 0.89
N SER A 14 -11.94 -6.21 1.38
CA SER A 14 -11.94 -5.80 2.79
C SER A 14 -12.93 -4.67 3.08
N ALA A 15 -13.79 -4.31 2.13
CA ALA A 15 -14.85 -3.35 2.37
C ALA A 15 -15.79 -3.83 3.51
N PRO A 16 -16.38 -2.89 4.26
CA PRO A 16 -16.32 -1.44 4.07
C PRO A 16 -15.15 -0.74 4.79
N ASP A 17 -14.48 -1.40 5.72
CA ASP A 17 -13.66 -0.78 6.77
C ASP A 17 -12.17 -1.14 6.69
N GLY A 18 -11.79 -2.18 5.94
CA GLY A 18 -10.40 -2.58 5.79
C GLY A 18 -9.53 -1.48 5.21
N ARG A 19 -8.35 -1.29 5.78
CA ARG A 19 -7.39 -0.25 5.38
C ARG A 19 -6.13 -0.91 4.80
N LEU A 20 -5.43 -0.19 3.93
CA LEU A 20 -4.20 -0.64 3.31
C LEU A 20 -3.12 0.44 3.45
N LEU A 21 -1.97 0.04 4.00
CA LEU A 21 -0.74 0.81 3.98
C LEU A 21 0.17 0.26 2.88
N GLY A 22 0.47 1.10 1.90
CA GLY A 22 1.25 0.76 0.74
C GLY A 22 2.62 1.42 0.74
N LEU A 23 3.68 0.62 0.60
CA LEU A 23 5.07 1.09 0.58
C LEU A 23 5.73 0.84 -0.78
N ASP A 24 6.39 1.85 -1.33
CA ASP A 24 7.35 1.71 -2.43
C ASP A 24 8.46 2.76 -2.32
N VAL A 25 9.63 2.47 -2.88
CA VAL A 25 10.75 3.42 -2.95
C VAL A 25 10.69 4.29 -4.21
N ASP A 26 10.04 3.80 -5.26
CA ASP A 26 9.89 4.47 -6.53
C ASP A 26 8.73 5.47 -6.48
N PRO A 27 8.99 6.78 -6.61
CA PRO A 27 7.95 7.79 -6.66
C PRO A 27 6.99 7.62 -7.86
N ALA A 28 7.44 7.10 -9.00
CA ALA A 28 6.59 6.90 -10.16
C ALA A 28 5.53 5.82 -9.92
N ALA A 29 5.93 4.70 -9.31
CA ALA A 29 5.01 3.64 -8.89
C ALA A 29 3.94 4.17 -7.91
N LEU A 30 4.33 5.02 -6.95
CA LEU A 30 3.41 5.64 -5.99
C LEU A 30 2.43 6.61 -6.65
N GLU A 31 2.87 7.38 -7.64
CA GLU A 31 1.98 8.27 -8.39
C GLU A 31 0.91 7.48 -9.15
N ILE A 32 1.32 6.41 -9.84
CA ILE A 32 0.40 5.52 -10.56
C ILE A 32 -0.58 4.86 -9.58
N ALA A 33 -0.07 4.25 -8.51
CA ALA A 33 -0.91 3.63 -7.49
C ALA A 33 -1.85 4.64 -6.82
N GLY A 34 -1.41 5.88 -6.59
CA GLY A 34 -2.24 6.95 -6.02
C GLY A 34 -3.44 7.30 -6.90
N ARG A 35 -3.25 7.34 -8.23
CA ARG A 35 -4.34 7.57 -9.18
C ARG A 35 -5.32 6.39 -9.21
N GLU A 36 -4.80 5.16 -9.29
CA GLU A 36 -5.61 3.94 -9.34
C GLU A 36 -6.44 3.72 -8.06
N LEU A 37 -5.85 4.06 -6.91
CA LEU A 37 -6.44 3.79 -5.60
C LEU A 37 -7.23 4.98 -5.02
N ALA A 38 -7.29 6.12 -5.72
CA ALA A 38 -7.96 7.34 -5.26
C ALA A 38 -9.43 7.10 -4.82
N ARG A 39 -10.13 6.15 -5.48
CA ARG A 39 -11.52 5.79 -5.16
C ARG A 39 -11.73 5.20 -3.77
N PHE A 40 -10.66 4.73 -3.11
CA PHE A 40 -10.74 4.15 -1.76
C PHE A 40 -10.60 5.18 -0.65
N GLY A 41 -10.27 6.44 -0.99
CA GLY A 41 -10.13 7.54 -0.03
C GLY A 41 -9.19 7.20 1.12
N ASP A 42 -9.61 7.53 2.35
CA ASP A 42 -8.82 7.37 3.57
C ASP A 42 -8.48 5.91 3.93
N ARG A 43 -9.07 4.93 3.24
CA ARG A 43 -8.73 3.51 3.41
C ARG A 43 -7.40 3.15 2.78
N CYS A 44 -6.87 3.97 1.86
CA CYS A 44 -5.58 3.75 1.22
C CYS A 44 -4.56 4.81 1.68
N VAL A 45 -3.47 4.36 2.29
CA VAL A 45 -2.35 5.22 2.70
C VAL A 45 -1.11 4.77 1.94
N LEU A 46 -0.54 5.66 1.13
CA LEU A 46 0.66 5.38 0.34
C LEU A 46 1.85 6.17 0.91
N VAL A 47 2.95 5.47 1.17
CA VAL A 47 4.15 6.07 1.77
C VAL A 47 5.38 5.69 0.97
N ARG A 48 6.19 6.68 0.63
CA ARG A 48 7.50 6.44 0.02
C ARG A 48 8.48 5.95 1.07
N SER A 49 8.68 4.64 1.13
CA SER A 49 9.60 4.02 2.08
C SER A 49 10.06 2.65 1.58
N ASN A 50 11.21 2.21 2.08
CA ASN A 50 11.69 0.86 1.86
C ASN A 50 10.89 -0.11 2.75
N PHE A 51 10.48 -1.27 2.21
CA PHE A 51 9.75 -2.28 2.97
C PHE A 51 10.53 -2.78 4.21
N ALA A 52 11.86 -2.63 4.24
CA ALA A 52 12.68 -2.94 5.41
C ALA A 52 12.33 -2.09 6.65
N LEU A 53 11.64 -0.95 6.46
CA LEU A 53 11.15 -0.07 7.51
C LEU A 53 9.65 -0.25 7.78
N CYS A 54 9.03 -1.33 7.30
CA CYS A 54 7.58 -1.49 7.34
C CYS A 54 7.01 -1.46 8.78
N ASP A 55 7.77 -1.92 9.77
CA ASP A 55 7.36 -1.93 11.17
C ASP A 55 7.35 -0.52 11.78
N VAL A 56 8.31 0.34 11.41
CA VAL A 56 8.35 1.74 11.80
C VAL A 56 7.19 2.49 11.16
N VAL A 57 7.05 2.39 9.83
CA VAL A 57 6.00 3.11 9.09
C VAL A 57 4.60 2.64 9.50
N ALA A 58 4.40 1.35 9.75
CA ALA A 58 3.11 0.84 10.23
C ALA A 58 2.72 1.45 11.58
N ARG A 59 3.68 1.63 12.51
CA ARG A 59 3.40 2.29 13.79
C ARG A 59 3.11 3.78 13.61
N GLU A 60 3.90 4.47 12.81
CA GLU A 60 3.73 5.91 12.53
C GLU A 60 2.36 6.24 11.92
N HIS A 61 1.82 5.35 11.09
CA HIS A 61 0.54 5.53 10.41
C HIS A 61 -0.66 4.85 11.09
N GLY A 62 -0.46 4.26 12.28
CA GLY A 62 -1.55 3.63 13.04
C GLY A 62 -2.10 2.35 12.40
N PHE A 63 -1.21 1.53 11.83
CA PHE A 63 -1.48 0.21 11.27
C PHE A 63 -0.91 -0.94 12.14
N ALA A 64 -0.47 -0.64 13.36
CA ALA A 64 0.01 -1.63 14.31
C ALA A 64 -0.99 -1.81 15.47
N PRO A 65 -1.37 -3.05 15.85
CA PRO A 65 -1.02 -4.31 15.18
C PRO A 65 -1.68 -4.43 13.79
N LEU A 66 -1.06 -5.23 12.92
CA LEU A 66 -1.54 -5.49 11.56
C LEU A 66 -2.15 -6.89 11.45
N ASP A 67 -3.15 -7.05 10.59
CA ASP A 67 -3.81 -8.34 10.33
C ASP A 67 -2.99 -9.20 9.36
N ALA A 68 -2.33 -8.58 8.37
CA ALA A 68 -1.57 -9.27 7.33
C ALA A 68 -0.51 -8.36 6.69
N VAL A 69 0.51 -8.98 6.09
CA VAL A 69 1.51 -8.33 5.25
C VAL A 69 1.61 -9.11 3.93
N VAL A 70 1.63 -8.39 2.81
CA VAL A 70 1.88 -8.95 1.48
C VAL A 70 3.13 -8.28 0.91
N LEU A 71 4.13 -9.08 0.55
CA LEU A 71 5.35 -8.63 -0.12
C LEU A 71 5.40 -9.24 -1.52
N ASP A 72 5.30 -8.39 -2.53
CA ASP A 72 5.50 -8.76 -3.92
C ASP A 72 6.97 -8.50 -4.27
N LEU A 73 7.80 -9.55 -4.18
CA LEU A 73 9.24 -9.46 -4.38
C LEU A 73 9.58 -9.78 -5.84
N GLY A 74 9.80 -8.73 -6.62
CA GLY A 74 10.19 -8.81 -8.02
C GLY A 74 10.61 -7.45 -8.57
N LEU A 75 11.24 -7.45 -9.75
CA LEU A 75 11.49 -6.22 -10.50
C LEU A 75 10.21 -5.83 -11.23
N SER A 76 9.67 -4.67 -10.90
CA SER A 76 8.56 -4.09 -11.67
C SER A 76 9.05 -3.70 -13.06
N SER A 77 8.27 -3.99 -14.10
CA SER A 77 8.61 -3.71 -15.51
C SER A 77 8.24 -2.27 -15.95
N ILE A 78 8.01 -1.37 -15.00
CA ILE A 78 7.64 0.03 -15.24
C ILE A 78 8.90 0.87 -15.47
#